data_AF-A0A6N7VBK6-F1
#
_entry.id   AF-A0A6N7VBK6-F1
#
_cell.length_a   1.000
_cell.length_b   1.000
_cell.length_c   1.000
_cell.angle_alpha   90.00
_cell.angle_beta   90.00
_cell.angle_gamma   90.00
#
_symmetry.space_group_name_H-M   'P 1'
#
loop_
_entity.id
_entity.type
_entity.pdbx_description
1 polymer ?
#
loop_
_entity_poly.entity_id
_entity_poly.type
_entity_poly.pdbx_seq_one_letter_code
_entity_poly.pdbx_strand_id
1 'polypeptide(L)'
;MITLQTLPVLILWAVVAIRLIGLRFGWKPGILPACALVALAASLNIDQVYLFLDGLLGEVNALNLIVHLLMGAGLTELSRLLLQATSQPRGHVKALLGLGLVLAVIQTTLLLVSETSGSATNFTDTFGHIPTVAAYQASFFGWIGLVLLYTGVQILRRDKTGESRSFGRGLSIVAIGCLSGVTGVAMKMLLIGIAAADLDAAFGLYLTYRIFVAIAVLCFAAGFILPSYERIRSAFAARGRREEALDTLRPVVARLVGTVEGIHSLDATHIDLKTKASRKQLYRWLIFIGDVRVLNPDLLTEDEIAAVEKIGTEIDSINGSVDSAPAGV
;
A
#
# COMPACT_ATOMS: atom_id res chain seq x y z
N MET A 1 -0.18 23.54 -17.09
CA MET A 1 0.39 23.39 -15.73
C MET A 1 -0.45 22.47 -14.84
N ILE A 2 -1.78 22.56 -14.85
CA ILE A 2 -2.69 21.66 -14.12
C ILE A 2 -2.37 20.17 -14.32
N THR A 3 -2.13 19.75 -15.57
CA THR A 3 -1.82 18.35 -15.91
C THR A 3 -0.59 17.77 -15.19
N LEU A 4 0.40 18.61 -14.86
CA LEU A 4 1.62 18.18 -14.19
C LEU A 4 1.41 17.93 -12.69
N GLN A 5 0.47 18.64 -12.06
CA GLN A 5 0.08 18.45 -10.67
C GLN A 5 -0.95 17.32 -10.50
N THR A 6 -1.90 17.22 -11.44
CA THR A 6 -2.98 16.24 -11.35
C THR A 6 -2.52 14.82 -11.63
N LEU A 7 -1.55 14.61 -12.52
CA LEU A 7 -1.11 13.26 -12.88
C LEU A 7 -0.53 12.47 -11.69
N PRO A 8 0.42 13.00 -10.88
CA PRO A 8 0.87 12.36 -9.65
C PRO A 8 -0.26 12.02 -8.68
N VAL A 9 -1.21 12.96 -8.52
CA VAL A 9 -2.37 12.80 -7.63
C VAL A 9 -3.27 11.66 -8.10
N LEU A 10 -3.58 11.59 -9.40
CA LEU A 10 -4.37 10.50 -9.99
C LEU A 10 -3.68 9.14 -9.80
N ILE A 11 -2.35 9.09 -9.95
CA ILE A 11 -1.56 7.88 -9.72
C ILE A 11 -1.65 7.44 -8.26
N LEU A 12 -1.50 8.36 -7.31
CA LEU A 12 -1.63 8.05 -5.87
C LEU A 12 -3.03 7.55 -5.52
N TRP A 13 -4.08 8.19 -6.04
CA TRP A 13 -5.46 7.74 -5.85
C TRP A 13 -5.74 6.39 -6.52
N ALA A 14 -5.12 6.08 -7.66
CA ALA A 14 -5.21 4.75 -8.27
C ALA A 14 -4.63 3.67 -7.35
N VAL A 15 -3.49 3.92 -6.69
CA VAL A 15 -2.90 3.00 -5.69
C VAL A 15 -3.88 2.79 -4.53
N VAL A 16 -4.47 3.87 -4.01
CA VAL A 16 -5.48 3.81 -2.94
C VAL A 16 -6.70 3.00 -3.38
N ALA A 17 -7.23 3.24 -4.57
CA ALA A 17 -8.39 2.53 -5.12
C ALA A 17 -8.13 1.03 -5.30
N ILE A 18 -6.97 0.65 -5.86
CA ILE A 18 -6.57 -0.75 -6.00
C ILE A 18 -6.52 -1.44 -4.64
N ARG A 19 -5.97 -0.77 -3.63
CA ARG A 19 -5.87 -1.31 -2.27
C ARG A 19 -7.24 -1.40 -1.57
N LEU A 20 -8.13 -0.43 -1.75
CA LEU A 20 -9.51 -0.48 -1.27
C LEU A 20 -10.28 -1.66 -1.88
N ILE A 21 -10.12 -1.88 -3.19
CA ILE A 21 -10.68 -3.06 -3.87
C ILE A 21 -10.10 -4.34 -3.24
N GLY A 22 -8.80 -4.36 -2.98
CA GLY A 22 -8.11 -5.45 -2.28
C GLY A 22 -8.72 -5.82 -0.92
N LEU A 23 -9.23 -4.86 -0.14
CA LEU A 23 -9.91 -5.14 1.14
C LEU A 23 -11.12 -6.06 0.96
N ARG A 24 -11.85 -5.95 -0.16
CA ARG A 24 -12.98 -6.85 -0.48
C ARG A 24 -12.53 -8.29 -0.75
N PHE A 25 -11.24 -8.50 -1.02
CA PHE A 25 -10.60 -9.80 -1.19
C PHE A 25 -9.88 -10.27 0.09
N GLY A 26 -10.15 -9.66 1.24
CA GLY A 26 -9.58 -10.04 2.54
C GLY A 26 -8.15 -9.56 2.76
N TRP A 27 -7.69 -8.56 2.01
CA TRP A 27 -6.38 -7.96 2.26
C TRP A 27 -6.39 -7.21 3.59
N LYS A 28 -5.24 -7.22 4.27
CA LYS A 28 -5.05 -6.36 5.43
C LYS A 28 -4.91 -4.90 4.96
N PRO A 29 -5.38 -3.91 5.75
CA PRO A 29 -5.25 -2.49 5.43
C PRO A 29 -3.82 -2.07 5.11
N GLY A 30 -2.84 -2.59 5.86
CA GLY A 30 -1.41 -2.37 5.60
C GLY A 30 -1.09 -0.90 5.34
N ILE A 31 -0.50 -0.61 4.17
CA ILE A 31 -0.09 0.73 3.71
C ILE A 31 -1.24 1.66 3.30
N LEU A 32 -2.49 1.19 3.24
CA LEU A 32 -3.61 1.98 2.71
C LEU A 32 -3.80 3.32 3.43
N PRO A 33 -3.80 3.41 4.78
CA PRO A 33 -3.97 4.70 5.46
C PRO A 33 -2.84 5.68 5.13
N ALA A 34 -1.60 5.19 5.05
CA ALA A 34 -0.43 5.99 4.68
C ALA A 34 -0.55 6.53 3.24
N CYS A 35 -0.90 5.67 2.28
CA CYS A 35 -1.12 6.07 0.89
C CYS A 35 -2.27 7.07 0.77
N ALA A 36 -3.36 6.90 1.54
CA ALA A 36 -4.49 7.81 1.55
C ALA A 36 -4.11 9.19 2.10
N LEU A 37 -3.32 9.26 3.18
CA LEU A 37 -2.81 10.52 3.72
C LEU A 37 -1.93 11.26 2.71
N VAL A 38 -1.01 10.55 2.03
CA VAL A 38 -0.14 11.11 0.99
C VAL A 38 -0.95 11.59 -0.21
N ALA A 39 -1.93 10.79 -0.67
CA ALA A 39 -2.82 11.17 -1.77
C ALA A 39 -3.66 12.41 -1.44
N LEU A 40 -4.21 12.47 -0.21
CA LEU A 40 -4.97 13.61 0.27
C LEU A 40 -4.10 14.88 0.35
N ALA A 41 -2.92 14.78 0.94
CA ALA A 41 -1.97 15.89 1.01
C ALA A 41 -1.61 16.41 -0.39
N ALA A 42 -1.36 15.50 -1.34
CA ALA A 42 -1.07 15.86 -2.72
C ALA A 42 -2.27 16.52 -3.43
N SER A 43 -3.50 16.08 -3.16
CA SER A 43 -4.72 16.72 -3.68
C SER A 43 -4.91 18.14 -3.15
N LEU A 44 -4.64 18.35 -1.86
CA LEU A 44 -4.71 19.66 -1.22
C LEU A 44 -3.61 20.63 -1.72
N ASN A 45 -2.52 20.10 -2.29
CA ASN A 45 -1.42 20.88 -2.88
C ASN A 45 -1.65 21.25 -4.35
N ILE A 46 -2.79 20.89 -4.96
CA ILE A 46 -3.14 21.37 -6.31
C ILE A 46 -3.46 22.87 -6.20
N ASP A 47 -2.82 23.72 -7.01
CA ASP A 47 -2.90 25.18 -6.90
C ASP A 47 -4.32 25.72 -6.70
N GLN A 48 -5.27 25.25 -7.51
CA GLN A 48 -6.67 25.68 -7.45
C GLN A 48 -7.38 25.23 -6.16
N VAL A 49 -7.08 24.01 -5.70
CA VAL A 49 -7.64 23.47 -4.45
C VAL A 49 -7.04 24.21 -3.27
N TYR A 50 -5.73 24.45 -3.31
CA TYR A 50 -4.99 25.15 -2.28
C TYR A 50 -5.53 26.57 -2.09
N LEU A 51 -5.54 27.38 -3.16
CA LEU A 51 -5.98 28.78 -3.09
C LEU A 51 -7.43 28.91 -2.62
N PHE A 52 -8.30 28.01 -3.09
CA PHE A 52 -9.70 28.01 -2.68
C PHE A 52 -9.86 27.72 -1.18
N LEU A 53 -9.23 26.65 -0.68
CA LEU A 53 -9.37 26.24 0.71
C LEU A 53 -8.61 27.15 1.68
N ASP A 54 -7.43 27.63 1.32
CA ASP A 54 -6.67 28.56 2.15
C ASP A 54 -7.36 29.93 2.25
N GLY A 55 -8.06 30.36 1.19
CA GLY A 55 -8.95 31.53 1.23
C GLY A 55 -10.06 31.40 2.27
N LEU A 56 -10.63 30.19 2.46
CA LEU A 56 -11.61 29.93 3.53
C LEU A 56 -10.99 29.92 4.93
N LEU A 57 -9.67 29.70 5.03
CA LEU A 57 -8.92 29.69 6.29
C LEU A 57 -8.32 31.07 6.63
N GLY A 58 -8.66 32.11 5.85
CA GLY A 58 -8.22 33.48 6.11
C GLY A 58 -6.87 33.85 5.47
N GLU A 59 -6.41 33.10 4.46
CA GLU A 59 -5.21 33.41 3.66
C GLU A 59 -3.89 33.48 4.45
N VAL A 60 -3.85 32.79 5.59
CA VAL A 60 -2.68 32.70 6.47
C VAL A 60 -1.77 31.50 6.17
N ASN A 61 -1.99 30.82 5.04
CA ASN A 61 -1.23 29.62 4.64
C ASN A 61 -1.32 28.45 5.65
N ALA A 62 -2.37 28.42 6.47
CA ALA A 62 -2.64 27.32 7.39
C ALA A 62 -2.81 26.00 6.64
N LEU A 63 -3.35 26.04 5.41
CA LEU A 63 -3.46 24.85 4.59
C LEU A 63 -2.10 24.25 4.24
N ASN A 64 -1.06 25.06 4.08
CA ASN A 64 0.29 24.59 3.79
C ASN A 64 0.83 23.72 4.93
N LEU A 65 0.60 24.16 6.17
CA LEU A 65 0.93 23.37 7.36
C LEU A 65 0.18 22.05 7.37
N ILE A 66 -1.14 22.06 7.12
CA ILE A 66 -1.95 20.85 7.07
C ILE A 66 -1.40 19.88 6.02
N VAL A 67 -1.09 20.37 4.82
CA VAL A 67 -0.52 19.57 3.72
C VAL A 67 0.81 18.96 4.14
N HIS A 68 1.71 19.75 4.72
CA HIS A 68 3.03 19.28 5.17
C HIS A 68 2.93 18.22 6.28
N LEU A 69 2.03 18.43 7.25
CA LEU A 69 1.80 17.47 8.34
C LEU A 69 1.19 16.16 7.82
N LEU A 70 0.20 16.22 6.93
CA LEU A 70 -0.39 15.03 6.32
C LEU A 70 0.63 14.26 5.48
N MET A 71 1.44 14.96 4.68
CA MET A 71 2.49 14.35 3.87
C MET A 71 3.58 13.71 4.73
N GLY A 72 4.08 14.43 5.75
CA GLY A 72 5.09 13.95 6.69
C GLY A 72 4.61 12.74 7.48
N ALA A 73 3.39 12.78 8.01
CA ALA A 73 2.77 11.67 8.71
C ALA A 73 2.56 10.46 7.79
N GLY A 74 2.02 10.68 6.59
CA GLY A 74 1.78 9.62 5.60
C GLY A 74 3.06 8.91 5.18
N LEU A 75 4.13 9.64 4.88
CA LEU A 75 5.43 9.04 4.50
C LEU A 75 6.14 8.37 5.67
N THR A 76 6.03 8.92 6.89
CA THR A 76 6.57 8.30 8.10
C THR A 76 5.88 6.98 8.40
N GLU A 77 4.55 6.93 8.25
CA GLU A 77 3.74 5.73 8.42
C GLU A 77 4.06 4.68 7.33
N LEU A 78 4.22 5.13 6.09
CA LEU A 78 4.65 4.27 4.98
C LEU A 78 6.01 3.63 5.28
N SER A 79 6.98 4.42 5.74
CA SER A 79 8.30 3.96 6.14
C SER A 79 8.20 2.92 7.25
N ARG A 80 7.44 3.19 8.30
CA ARG A 80 7.19 2.26 9.42
C ARG A 80 6.69 0.91 8.91
N LEU A 81 5.69 0.90 8.04
CA LEU A 81 5.09 -0.33 7.53
C LEU A 81 6.05 -1.11 6.62
N LEU A 82 6.85 -0.42 5.82
CA LEU A 82 7.89 -1.05 4.98
C LEU A 82 9.01 -1.67 5.83
N LEU A 83 9.36 -1.05 6.95
CA LEU A 83 10.37 -1.58 7.88
C LEU A 83 9.86 -2.78 8.65
N GLN A 84 8.58 -2.79 9.04
CA GLN A 84 7.94 -3.98 9.58
C GLN A 84 7.97 -5.13 8.58
N ALA A 85 7.81 -4.83 7.29
CA ALA A 85 7.85 -5.82 6.19
C ALA A 85 9.22 -6.47 6.00
N THR A 86 10.27 -5.78 6.43
CA THR A 86 11.66 -6.21 6.25
C THR A 86 12.28 -6.71 7.56
N SER A 87 11.44 -7.05 8.56
CA SER A 87 11.83 -7.62 9.86
C SER A 87 12.79 -6.75 10.68
N GLN A 88 12.71 -5.42 10.54
CA GLN A 88 13.62 -4.50 11.22
C GLN A 88 13.21 -4.23 12.69
N PRO A 89 14.15 -3.85 13.58
CA PRO A 89 13.88 -3.67 15.02
C PRO A 89 12.87 -2.55 15.31
N ARG A 90 11.90 -2.83 16.19
CA ARG A 90 10.81 -1.91 16.59
C ARG A 90 11.26 -0.56 17.17
N GLY A 91 12.49 -0.44 17.66
CA GLY A 91 13.02 0.81 18.26
C GLY A 91 13.07 1.98 17.28
N HIS A 92 13.37 1.72 16.01
CA HIS A 92 13.49 2.75 14.97
C HIS A 92 12.16 3.43 14.66
N VAL A 93 11.05 2.71 14.81
CA VAL A 93 9.69 3.22 14.57
C VAL A 93 9.34 4.32 15.56
N LYS A 94 9.67 4.14 16.85
CA LYS A 94 9.40 5.14 17.89
C LYS A 94 10.21 6.41 17.65
N ALA A 95 11.47 6.28 17.23
CA ALA A 95 12.32 7.41 16.91
C ALA A 95 11.77 8.22 15.73
N LEU A 96 11.27 7.56 14.68
CA LEU A 96 10.71 8.24 13.50
C LEU A 96 9.42 9.03 13.84
N LEU A 97 8.56 8.46 14.69
CA LEU A 97 7.36 9.13 15.17
C LEU A 97 7.70 10.32 16.08
N GLY A 98 8.65 10.16 17.00
CA GLY A 98 9.12 11.25 17.87
C GLY A 98 9.72 12.40 17.07
N LEU A 99 10.55 12.08 16.06
CA LEU A 99 11.11 13.06 15.13
C LEU A 99 10.01 13.80 14.37
N GLY A 100 9.01 13.08 13.85
CA GLY A 100 7.88 13.69 13.16
C GLY A 100 7.09 14.66 14.03
N LEU A 101 6.86 14.32 15.31
CA LEU A 101 6.19 15.22 16.25
C LEU A 101 7.01 16.48 16.52
N VAL A 102 8.32 16.35 16.74
CA VAL A 102 9.21 17.50 16.95
C VAL A 102 9.22 18.40 15.72
N LEU A 103 9.32 17.84 14.51
CA LEU A 103 9.30 18.61 13.27
C LEU A 103 7.95 19.26 13.01
N ALA A 104 6.84 18.62 13.40
CA ALA A 104 5.51 19.21 13.34
C ALA A 104 5.39 20.45 14.24
N VAL A 105 5.92 20.39 15.47
CA VAL A 105 5.95 21.55 16.39
C VAL A 105 6.83 22.65 15.81
N ILE A 106 8.03 22.33 15.34
CA ILE A 106 8.95 23.29 14.72
C ILE A 106 8.28 23.99 13.53
N GLN A 107 7.65 23.23 12.63
CA GLN A 107 6.96 23.79 11.47
C GLN A 107 5.79 24.70 11.86
N THR A 108 5.00 24.28 12.85
CA THR A 108 3.88 25.08 13.35
C THR A 108 4.40 26.41 13.91
N THR A 109 5.41 26.37 14.76
CA THR A 109 6.02 27.57 15.34
C THR A 109 6.63 28.49 14.29
N LEU A 110 7.40 27.93 13.34
CA LEU A 110 8.03 28.73 12.28
C LEU A 110 7.00 29.41 11.38
N LEU A 111 5.90 28.74 11.05
CA LEU A 111 4.83 29.35 10.26
C LEU A 111 4.11 30.45 11.04
N LEU A 112 3.78 30.21 12.32
CA LEU A 112 3.08 31.21 13.16
C LEU A 112 3.90 32.48 13.40
N VAL A 113 5.23 32.38 13.43
CA VAL A 113 6.14 33.53 13.58
C VAL A 113 6.44 34.20 12.24
N SER A 114 6.13 33.55 11.11
CA SER A 114 6.37 34.11 9.78
C SER A 114 5.29 35.12 9.40
N GLU A 115 5.71 36.33 9.02
CA GLU A 115 4.82 37.33 8.44
C GLU A 115 4.67 37.07 6.93
N THR A 116 3.73 36.20 6.55
CA THR A 116 3.37 35.97 5.14
C THR A 116 2.14 36.78 4.76
N SER A 117 2.24 37.63 3.75
CA SER A 117 1.08 38.36 3.21
C SER A 117 0.34 37.54 2.14
N GLY A 118 -0.81 36.98 2.51
CA GLY A 118 -1.71 36.25 1.60
C GLY A 118 -1.26 34.83 1.24
N SER A 119 -2.08 34.13 0.46
CA SER A 119 -1.83 32.74 0.07
C SER A 119 -0.83 32.59 -1.09
N ALA A 120 0.10 31.64 -1.00
CA ALA A 120 1.03 31.34 -2.09
C ALA A 120 1.06 29.84 -2.43
N THR A 121 0.88 29.51 -3.72
CA THR A 121 0.98 28.13 -4.23
C THR A 121 2.43 27.65 -4.34
N ASN A 122 3.37 28.57 -4.54
CA ASN A 122 4.80 28.25 -4.57
C ASN A 122 5.53 28.99 -3.45
N PHE A 123 5.39 28.46 -2.24
CA PHE A 123 5.86 29.09 -1.01
C PHE A 123 7.33 29.50 -1.01
N THR A 124 8.19 28.67 -1.63
CA THR A 124 9.62 28.97 -1.73
C THR A 124 9.90 30.16 -2.63
N ASP A 125 9.16 30.29 -3.73
CA ASP A 125 9.42 31.33 -4.72
C ASP A 125 8.82 32.67 -4.25
N THR A 126 7.69 32.64 -3.53
CA THR A 126 7.02 33.85 -3.04
C THR A 126 7.62 34.39 -1.73
N PHE A 127 7.94 33.50 -0.79
CA PHE A 127 8.34 33.87 0.57
C PHE A 127 9.72 33.34 0.95
N GLY A 128 10.50 32.78 0.02
CA GLY A 128 11.78 32.15 0.32
C GLY A 128 12.84 33.09 0.87
N HIS A 129 12.74 34.39 0.59
CA HIS A 129 13.61 35.42 1.16
C HIS A 129 13.36 35.65 2.66
N ILE A 130 12.21 35.23 3.19
CA ILE A 130 11.87 35.35 4.62
C ILE A 130 12.56 34.19 5.38
N PRO A 131 13.48 34.47 6.32
CA PRO A 131 14.28 33.42 6.97
C PRO A 131 13.46 32.35 7.69
N THR A 132 12.38 32.73 8.36
CA THR A 132 11.49 31.80 9.07
C THR A 132 10.74 30.88 8.10
N VAL A 133 10.36 31.38 6.93
CA VAL A 133 9.73 30.58 5.87
C VAL A 133 10.72 29.65 5.19
N ALA A 134 11.95 30.12 4.94
CA ALA A 134 13.04 29.28 4.45
C ALA A 134 13.32 28.12 5.42
N ALA A 135 13.42 28.42 6.73
CA ALA A 135 13.60 27.40 7.76
C ALA A 135 12.41 26.43 7.84
N TYR A 136 11.17 26.95 7.71
CA TYR A 136 9.95 26.14 7.68
C TYR A 136 10.00 25.13 6.51
N GLN A 137 10.26 25.62 5.29
CA GLN A 137 10.37 24.79 4.09
C GLN A 137 11.53 23.79 4.21
N ALA A 138 12.69 24.23 4.69
CA ALA A 138 13.85 23.37 4.89
C ALA A 138 13.58 22.26 5.92
N SER A 139 12.84 22.55 6.98
CA SER A 139 12.47 21.55 7.99
C SER A 139 11.51 20.49 7.42
N PHE A 140 10.57 20.88 6.56
CA PHE A 140 9.66 19.97 5.88
C PHE A 140 10.40 19.07 4.89
N PHE A 141 11.15 19.65 3.96
CA PHE A 141 11.91 18.87 2.99
C PHE A 141 12.99 18.03 3.67
N GLY A 142 13.59 18.52 4.75
CA GLY A 142 14.51 17.76 5.60
C GLY A 142 13.85 16.53 6.24
N TRP A 143 12.63 16.68 6.77
CA TRP A 143 11.84 15.55 7.28
C TRP A 143 11.64 14.49 6.20
N ILE A 144 11.11 14.90 5.05
CA ILE A 144 10.82 14.01 3.93
C ILE A 144 12.10 13.33 3.44
N GLY A 145 13.17 14.09 3.23
CA GLY A 145 14.46 13.56 2.79
C GLY A 145 15.03 12.52 3.75
N LEU A 146 14.96 12.77 5.06
CA LEU A 146 15.43 11.83 6.07
C LEU A 146 14.60 10.53 6.04
N VAL A 147 13.28 10.62 5.99
CA VAL A 147 12.39 9.45 5.91
C VAL A 147 12.67 8.65 4.64
N LEU A 148 12.80 9.31 3.49
CA LEU A 148 13.09 8.66 2.21
C LEU A 148 14.46 8.00 2.22
N LEU A 149 15.50 8.69 2.66
CA LEU A 149 16.86 8.16 2.75
C LEU A 149 16.91 6.94 3.66
N TYR A 150 16.34 7.07 4.85
CA TYR A 150 16.30 5.98 5.82
C TYR A 150 15.56 4.77 5.26
N THR A 151 14.36 4.97 4.69
CA THR A 151 13.57 3.90 4.09
C THR A 151 14.31 3.23 2.93
N GLY A 152 14.88 4.00 2.01
CA GLY A 152 15.62 3.50 0.86
C GLY A 152 16.83 2.66 1.28
N VAL A 153 17.63 3.15 2.22
CA VAL A 153 18.81 2.42 2.75
C VAL A 153 18.39 1.12 3.41
N GLN A 154 17.33 1.11 4.20
CA GLN A 154 16.87 -0.10 4.89
C GLN A 154 16.31 -1.14 3.93
N ILE A 155 15.58 -0.71 2.90
CA ILE A 155 15.11 -1.62 1.84
C ILE A 155 16.28 -2.23 1.08
N LEU A 156 17.37 -1.50 0.86
CA LEU A 156 18.59 -2.02 0.20
C LEU A 156 19.35 -3.01 1.10
N ARG A 157 19.32 -2.80 2.42
CA ARG A 157 19.98 -3.66 3.43
C ARG A 157 19.13 -4.85 3.88
N ARG A 158 17.89 -4.99 3.40
CA ARG A 158 16.98 -6.04 3.83
C ARG A 158 17.53 -7.43 3.51
N ASP A 159 17.20 -8.40 4.36
CA ASP A 159 17.35 -9.81 4.02
C ASP A 159 16.33 -10.18 2.93
N LYS A 160 16.80 -10.90 1.91
CA LYS A 160 16.00 -11.34 0.76
C LYS A 160 15.60 -12.81 0.88
N THR A 161 16.03 -13.49 1.95
CA THR A 161 15.71 -14.90 2.20
C THR A 161 14.21 -15.09 2.38
N GLY A 162 13.60 -15.96 1.59
CA GLY A 162 12.16 -16.25 1.66
C GLY A 162 11.24 -15.20 1.00
N GLU A 163 11.79 -14.15 0.38
CA GLU A 163 11.01 -13.11 -0.30
C GLU A 163 10.47 -13.60 -1.66
N SER A 164 9.19 -13.37 -1.94
CA SER A 164 8.63 -13.62 -3.28
C SER A 164 9.26 -12.67 -4.32
N ARG A 165 9.47 -13.14 -5.54
CA ARG A 165 10.15 -12.36 -6.60
C ARG A 165 9.48 -11.02 -6.88
N SER A 166 8.15 -10.93 -6.81
CA SER A 166 7.41 -9.69 -7.05
C SER A 166 7.43 -8.73 -5.90
N PHE A 167 7.37 -9.22 -4.66
CA PHE A 167 7.59 -8.41 -3.47
C PHE A 167 9.00 -7.79 -3.52
N GLY A 168 10.00 -8.60 -3.87
CA GLY A 168 11.38 -8.13 -3.99
C GLY A 168 11.62 -7.09 -5.08
N ARG A 169 11.01 -7.28 -6.27
CA ARG A 169 11.06 -6.26 -7.33
C ARG A 169 10.31 -5.00 -6.92
N GLY A 170 9.14 -5.13 -6.30
CA GLY A 170 8.34 -4.00 -5.81
C GLY A 170 9.14 -3.15 -4.84
N LEU A 171 9.75 -3.77 -3.81
CA LEU A 171 10.61 -3.08 -2.86
C LEU A 171 11.85 -2.46 -3.51
N SER A 172 12.50 -3.12 -4.46
CA SER A 172 13.63 -2.53 -5.18
C SER A 172 13.24 -1.29 -5.99
N ILE A 173 12.07 -1.29 -6.62
CA ILE A 173 11.53 -0.11 -7.31
C ILE A 173 11.23 1.01 -6.30
N VAL A 174 10.64 0.67 -5.14
CA VAL A 174 10.43 1.64 -4.05
C VAL A 174 11.76 2.25 -3.59
N ALA A 175 12.83 1.45 -3.45
CA ALA A 175 14.14 1.95 -3.06
C ALA A 175 14.71 2.95 -4.08
N ILE A 176 14.55 2.69 -5.39
CA ILE A 176 14.90 3.65 -6.44
C ILE A 176 14.09 4.94 -6.27
N GLY A 177 12.79 4.82 -6.03
CA GLY A 177 11.92 5.97 -5.76
C GLY A 177 12.35 6.79 -4.55
N CYS A 178 12.75 6.13 -3.46
CA CYS A 178 13.32 6.79 -2.28
C CYS A 178 14.60 7.56 -2.61
N LEU A 179 15.55 6.95 -3.32
CA LEU A 179 16.81 7.60 -3.70
C LEU A 179 16.56 8.79 -4.64
N SER A 180 15.69 8.62 -5.64
CA SER A 180 15.27 9.71 -6.52
C SER A 180 14.61 10.84 -5.73
N GLY A 181 13.76 10.52 -4.76
CA GLY A 181 13.12 11.49 -3.88
C GLY A 181 14.12 12.24 -3.00
N VAL A 182 15.15 11.57 -2.47
CA VAL A 182 16.26 12.22 -1.76
C VAL A 182 17.00 13.20 -2.65
N THR A 183 17.28 12.83 -3.91
CA THR A 183 17.88 13.75 -4.88
C THR A 183 16.96 14.95 -5.14
N GLY A 184 15.66 14.73 -5.30
CA GLY A 184 14.67 15.81 -5.43
C GLY A 184 14.65 16.75 -4.22
N VAL A 185 14.69 16.20 -3.01
CA VAL A 185 14.80 16.96 -1.76
C VAL A 185 16.09 17.78 -1.74
N ALA A 186 17.24 17.20 -2.10
CA ALA A 186 18.51 17.93 -2.13
C ALA A 186 18.46 19.13 -3.11
N MET A 187 17.87 18.94 -4.30
CA MET A 187 17.66 20.04 -5.26
C MET A 187 16.74 21.11 -4.69
N LYS A 188 15.68 20.71 -3.98
CA LYS A 188 14.75 21.66 -3.35
C LYS A 188 15.38 22.42 -2.18
N MET A 189 16.23 21.77 -1.38
CA MET A 189 17.01 22.44 -0.33
C MET A 189 17.95 23.48 -0.92
N LEU A 190 18.56 23.20 -2.08
CA LEU A 190 19.40 24.17 -2.80
C LEU A 190 18.56 25.34 -3.34
N LEU A 191 17.36 25.08 -3.88
CA LEU A 191 16.41 26.14 -4.26
C LEU A 191 16.02 27.03 -3.08
N ILE A 192 15.75 26.45 -1.90
CA ILE A 192 15.43 27.20 -0.69
C ILE A 192 16.61 28.08 -0.27
N GLY A 193 17.85 27.55 -0.31
CA GLY A 193 19.05 28.31 0.02
C GLY A 193 19.30 29.48 -0.94
N ILE A 194 19.09 29.26 -2.24
CA ILE A 194 19.18 30.32 -3.26
C ILE A 194 18.11 31.39 -3.03
N ALA A 195 16.86 31.00 -2.79
CA ALA A 195 15.77 31.95 -2.53
C ALA A 195 15.99 32.74 -1.22
N ALA A 196 16.54 32.11 -0.18
CA ALA A 196 16.90 32.78 1.07
C ALA A 196 18.05 33.78 0.92
N ALA A 197 18.87 33.62 -0.12
CA ALA A 197 19.93 34.56 -0.49
C ALA A 197 19.44 35.66 -1.46
N ASP A 198 18.14 35.69 -1.78
CA ASP A 198 17.52 36.61 -2.76
C ASP A 198 18.18 36.53 -4.16
N LEU A 199 18.51 35.30 -4.57
CA LEU A 199 19.12 35.00 -5.86
C LEU A 199 18.13 34.27 -6.78
N ASP A 200 18.29 34.48 -8.09
CA ASP A 200 17.50 33.76 -9.10
C ASP A 200 18.05 32.35 -9.32
N ALA A 201 17.23 31.34 -9.06
CA ALA A 201 17.60 29.96 -9.34
C ALA A 201 17.52 29.64 -10.84
N ALA A 202 18.52 28.92 -11.34
CA ALA A 202 18.54 28.46 -12.72
C ALA A 202 17.33 27.56 -13.04
N PHE A 203 16.70 27.78 -14.20
CA PHE A 203 15.56 26.96 -14.68
C PHE A 203 15.85 25.44 -14.65
N GLY A 204 17.10 25.05 -14.99
CA GLY A 204 17.53 23.66 -14.96
C GLY A 204 17.40 22.98 -13.59
N LEU A 205 17.54 23.75 -12.50
CA LEU A 205 17.39 23.24 -11.14
C LEU A 205 15.93 22.91 -10.80
N TYR A 206 15.01 23.81 -11.15
CA TYR A 206 13.57 23.55 -11.03
C TYR A 206 13.12 22.35 -11.86
N LEU A 207 13.63 22.24 -13.10
CA LEU A 207 13.33 21.12 -13.98
C LEU A 207 13.84 19.79 -13.38
N THR A 208 15.08 19.78 -12.90
CA THR A 208 15.71 18.60 -12.27
C THR A 208 14.94 18.16 -11.04
N TYR A 209 14.60 19.10 -10.14
CA TYR A 209 13.74 18.85 -8.99
C TYR A 209 12.42 18.18 -9.39
N ARG A 210 11.70 18.74 -10.37
CA ARG A 210 10.40 18.22 -10.82
C ARG A 210 10.52 16.82 -11.42
N ILE A 211 11.57 16.55 -12.20
CA ILE A 211 11.81 15.23 -12.78
C ILE A 211 12.04 14.18 -11.69
N PHE A 212 12.90 14.46 -10.71
CA PHE A 212 13.20 13.52 -9.63
C PHE A 212 11.98 13.23 -8.74
N VAL A 213 11.15 14.25 -8.46
CA VAL A 213 9.88 14.05 -7.76
C VAL A 213 8.92 13.18 -8.58
N ALA A 214 8.79 13.41 -9.88
CA ALA A 214 7.94 12.59 -10.75
C ALA A 214 8.41 11.13 -10.79
N ILE A 215 9.72 10.90 -10.93
CA ILE A 215 10.32 9.55 -10.87
C ILE A 215 10.01 8.89 -9.53
N ALA A 216 10.17 9.61 -8.42
CA ALA A 216 9.87 9.08 -7.09
C ALA A 216 8.41 8.61 -6.98
N VAL A 217 7.45 9.43 -7.41
CA VAL A 217 6.02 9.07 -7.40
C VAL A 217 5.75 7.85 -8.28
N LEU A 218 6.29 7.81 -9.50
CA LEU A 218 6.13 6.68 -10.42
C LEU A 218 6.70 5.38 -9.84
N CYS A 219 7.88 5.46 -9.22
CA CYS A 219 8.50 4.33 -8.54
C CYS A 219 7.68 3.86 -7.34
N PHE A 220 7.16 4.76 -6.50
CA PHE A 220 6.26 4.38 -5.40
C PHE A 220 5.00 3.69 -5.91
N ALA A 221 4.36 4.25 -6.94
CA ALA A 221 3.16 3.67 -7.52
C ALA A 221 3.44 2.27 -8.10
N ALA A 222 4.46 2.13 -8.96
CA ALA A 222 4.85 0.86 -9.53
C ALA A 222 5.24 -0.17 -8.44
N GLY A 223 6.00 0.28 -7.44
CA GLY A 223 6.45 -0.55 -6.32
C GLY A 223 5.32 -1.09 -5.45
N PHE A 224 4.23 -0.33 -5.28
CA PHE A 224 3.05 -0.79 -4.54
C PHE A 224 2.04 -1.57 -5.37
N ILE A 225 1.93 -1.27 -6.66
CA ILE A 225 1.01 -1.94 -7.58
C ILE A 225 1.52 -3.35 -7.92
N LEU A 226 2.83 -3.51 -8.17
CA LEU A 226 3.39 -4.80 -8.61
C LEU A 226 3.07 -5.99 -7.67
N PRO A 227 3.33 -5.94 -6.35
CA PRO A 227 2.95 -7.02 -5.44
C PRO A 227 1.42 -7.14 -5.28
N SER A 228 0.69 -6.04 -5.43
CA SER A 228 -0.78 -6.05 -5.37
C SER A 228 -1.37 -6.80 -6.56
N TYR A 229 -0.86 -6.57 -7.77
CA TYR A 229 -1.33 -7.20 -9.00
C TYR A 229 -1.15 -8.72 -8.96
N GLU A 230 0.02 -9.21 -8.54
CA GLU A 230 0.23 -10.65 -8.41
C GLU A 230 -0.66 -11.29 -7.34
N ARG A 231 -0.90 -10.58 -6.24
CA ARG A 231 -1.83 -11.04 -5.19
C ARG A 231 -3.28 -11.07 -5.67
N ILE A 232 -3.70 -10.12 -6.50
CA ILE A 232 -5.02 -10.14 -7.17
C ILE A 232 -5.09 -11.34 -8.09
N ARG A 233 -4.10 -11.51 -8.97
CA ARG A 233 -4.06 -12.61 -9.94
C ARG A 233 -4.10 -13.97 -9.26
N SER A 234 -3.33 -14.16 -8.19
CA SER A 234 -3.33 -15.42 -7.43
C SER A 234 -4.65 -15.67 -6.71
N ALA A 235 -5.29 -14.62 -6.17
CA ALA A 235 -6.61 -14.73 -5.55
C ALA A 235 -7.70 -15.09 -6.58
N PHE A 236 -7.67 -14.50 -7.77
CA PHE A 236 -8.58 -14.85 -8.87
C PHE A 236 -8.35 -16.27 -9.38
N ALA A 237 -7.09 -16.66 -9.61
CA ALA A 237 -6.76 -18.02 -10.03
C ALA A 237 -7.16 -19.06 -8.97
N ALA A 238 -6.97 -18.75 -7.68
CA ALA A 238 -7.41 -19.61 -6.58
C ALA A 238 -8.95 -19.71 -6.50
N ARG A 239 -9.68 -18.66 -6.88
CA ARG A 239 -11.14 -18.69 -6.93
C ARG A 239 -11.64 -19.54 -8.11
N GLY A 240 -11.08 -19.36 -9.30
CA GLY A 240 -11.42 -20.16 -10.47
C GLY A 240 -11.20 -21.66 -10.22
N ARG A 241 -10.04 -22.03 -9.67
CA ARG A 241 -9.75 -23.43 -9.29
C ARG A 241 -10.73 -24.00 -8.27
N ARG A 242 -11.23 -23.19 -7.33
CA ARG A 242 -12.24 -23.63 -6.35
C ARG A 242 -13.61 -23.81 -6.98
N GLU A 243 -14.00 -22.92 -7.88
CA GLU A 243 -15.25 -23.04 -8.63
C GLU A 243 -15.21 -24.30 -9.51
N GLU A 244 -14.11 -24.55 -10.21
CA GLU A 244 -13.86 -25.77 -11.00
C GLU A 244 -13.87 -27.05 -10.14
N ALA A 245 -13.20 -27.03 -8.98
CA ALA A 245 -13.20 -28.17 -8.06
C ALA A 245 -14.60 -28.46 -7.50
N LEU A 246 -15.37 -27.43 -7.15
CA LEU A 246 -16.75 -27.59 -6.72
C LEU A 246 -17.64 -28.08 -7.86
N ASP A 247 -17.49 -27.60 -9.08
CA ASP A 247 -18.26 -28.09 -10.22
C ASP A 247 -17.94 -29.55 -10.55
N THR A 248 -16.68 -29.97 -10.36
CA THR A 248 -16.26 -31.37 -10.49
C THR A 248 -16.87 -32.27 -9.42
N LEU A 249 -16.93 -31.81 -8.16
CA LEU A 249 -17.48 -32.59 -7.04
C LEU A 249 -19.02 -32.55 -6.97
N ARG A 250 -19.67 -31.56 -7.58
CA ARG A 250 -21.12 -31.38 -7.53
C ARG A 250 -21.93 -32.60 -8.00
N PRO A 251 -21.64 -33.23 -9.15
CA PRO A 251 -22.38 -34.42 -9.56
C PRO A 251 -22.20 -35.60 -8.59
N VAL A 252 -21.00 -35.76 -8.02
CA VAL A 252 -20.69 -36.80 -7.03
C VAL A 252 -21.51 -36.57 -5.76
N VAL A 253 -21.45 -35.37 -5.19
CA VAL A 253 -22.22 -35.01 -3.98
C VAL A 253 -23.72 -35.13 -4.24
N ALA A 254 -24.23 -34.67 -5.39
CA ALA A 254 -25.65 -34.76 -5.73
C ALA A 254 -26.14 -36.22 -5.81
N ARG A 255 -25.31 -37.14 -6.32
CA ARG A 255 -25.62 -38.58 -6.32
C ARG A 255 -25.60 -39.15 -4.90
N LEU A 256 -24.55 -38.87 -4.13
CA LEU A 256 -24.37 -39.41 -2.77
C LEU A 256 -25.45 -38.90 -1.81
N VAL A 257 -25.92 -37.66 -1.95
CA VAL A 257 -27.08 -37.11 -1.18
C VAL A 257 -28.34 -37.99 -1.34
N GLY A 258 -28.48 -38.69 -2.47
CA GLY A 258 -29.61 -39.58 -2.74
C GLY A 258 -29.49 -40.99 -2.14
N THR A 259 -28.37 -41.36 -1.51
CA THR A 259 -28.18 -42.67 -0.87
C THR A 259 -28.53 -42.63 0.61
N VAL A 260 -28.80 -43.79 1.21
CA VAL A 260 -29.14 -43.91 2.64
C VAL A 260 -27.98 -43.40 3.51
N GLU A 261 -26.75 -43.74 3.15
CA GLU A 261 -25.52 -43.33 3.80
C GLU A 261 -25.24 -41.83 3.66
N GLY A 262 -25.60 -41.24 2.52
CA GLY A 262 -25.52 -39.80 2.30
C GLY A 262 -26.50 -39.02 3.16
N ILE A 263 -27.73 -39.52 3.33
CA ILE A 263 -28.73 -38.90 4.22
C ILE A 263 -28.24 -38.91 5.68
N HIS A 264 -27.62 -40.00 6.14
CA HIS A 264 -27.02 -40.08 7.47
C HIS A 264 -25.84 -39.10 7.66
N SER A 265 -25.03 -38.90 6.63
CA SER A 265 -23.85 -38.01 6.68
C SER A 265 -24.22 -36.53 6.52
N LEU A 266 -25.34 -36.22 5.85
CA LEU A 266 -25.86 -34.87 5.63
C LEU A 266 -26.24 -34.16 6.94
N ASP A 267 -26.87 -34.88 7.86
CA ASP A 267 -27.27 -34.35 9.18
C ASP A 267 -26.05 -33.90 10.02
N ALA A 268 -24.88 -34.53 9.80
CA ALA A 268 -23.65 -34.19 10.51
C ALA A 268 -22.90 -32.98 9.89
N THR A 269 -23.02 -32.74 8.59
CA THR A 269 -22.13 -31.81 7.85
C THR A 269 -22.77 -30.48 7.42
N HIS A 270 -24.09 -30.32 7.57
CA HIS A 270 -24.83 -29.10 7.18
C HIS A 270 -24.43 -28.57 5.79
N ILE A 271 -24.60 -29.41 4.77
CA ILE A 271 -24.26 -29.11 3.38
C ILE A 271 -25.39 -28.35 2.72
N ASP A 272 -25.05 -27.30 1.97
CA ASP A 272 -25.98 -26.62 1.08
C ASP A 272 -25.43 -26.67 -0.35
N LEU A 273 -26.19 -27.27 -1.26
CA LEU A 273 -25.86 -27.42 -2.69
C LEU A 273 -26.02 -26.10 -3.47
N LYS A 274 -26.67 -25.09 -2.89
CA LYS A 274 -26.96 -23.79 -3.51
C LYS A 274 -26.09 -22.64 -2.97
N THR A 275 -25.24 -22.89 -1.97
CA THR A 275 -24.37 -21.84 -1.43
C THR A 275 -23.25 -21.47 -2.41
N LYS A 276 -22.82 -20.20 -2.36
CA LYS A 276 -21.71 -19.68 -3.16
C LYS A 276 -20.41 -20.42 -2.85
N ALA A 277 -19.68 -20.76 -3.91
CA ALA A 277 -18.36 -21.38 -3.87
C ALA A 277 -17.45 -20.75 -2.79
N SER A 278 -17.22 -21.50 -1.72
CA SER A 278 -16.37 -21.07 -0.61
C SER A 278 -15.42 -22.18 -0.18
N ARG A 279 -14.29 -21.79 0.43
CA ARG A 279 -13.31 -22.76 0.97
C ARG A 279 -13.94 -23.69 1.99
N LYS A 280 -14.84 -23.16 2.82
CA LYS A 280 -15.56 -23.92 3.84
C LYS A 280 -16.51 -24.93 3.20
N GLN A 281 -17.15 -24.58 2.09
CA GLN A 281 -18.04 -25.49 1.36
C GLN A 281 -17.24 -26.62 0.69
N LEU A 282 -16.11 -26.30 0.05
CA LEU A 282 -15.23 -27.31 -0.54
C LEU A 282 -14.71 -28.30 0.51
N TYR A 283 -14.27 -27.80 1.66
CA TYR A 283 -13.83 -28.66 2.77
C TYR A 283 -14.97 -29.52 3.34
N ARG A 284 -16.17 -28.96 3.48
CA ARG A 284 -17.36 -29.71 3.91
C ARG A 284 -17.75 -30.81 2.92
N TRP A 285 -17.64 -30.55 1.62
CA TRP A 285 -17.93 -31.56 0.59
C TRP A 285 -16.89 -32.69 0.62
N LEU A 286 -15.62 -32.38 0.86
CA LEU A 286 -14.59 -33.40 1.03
C LEU A 286 -14.80 -34.26 2.29
N ILE A 287 -15.15 -33.64 3.42
CA ILE A 287 -15.51 -34.39 4.64
C ILE A 287 -16.70 -35.30 4.38
N PHE A 288 -17.77 -34.78 3.78
CA PHE A 288 -18.96 -35.56 3.46
C PHE A 288 -18.67 -36.77 2.57
N ILE A 289 -17.91 -36.58 1.50
CA ILE A 289 -17.51 -37.68 0.63
C ILE A 289 -16.65 -38.70 1.40
N GLY A 290 -15.76 -38.22 2.28
CA GLY A 290 -14.97 -39.05 3.18
C GLY A 290 -15.84 -39.88 4.13
N ASP A 291 -16.83 -39.28 4.78
CA ASP A 291 -17.74 -39.94 5.71
C ASP A 291 -18.57 -41.02 4.99
N VAL A 292 -19.10 -40.70 3.81
CA VAL A 292 -19.85 -41.67 2.99
C VAL A 292 -18.95 -42.83 2.53
N ARG A 293 -17.69 -42.56 2.15
CA ARG A 293 -16.71 -43.60 1.79
C ARG A 293 -16.43 -44.55 2.95
N VAL A 294 -16.37 -44.04 4.18
CA VAL A 294 -16.17 -44.85 5.40
C VAL A 294 -17.39 -45.72 5.69
N LEU A 295 -18.60 -45.19 5.47
CA LEU A 295 -19.84 -45.92 5.69
C LEU A 295 -20.08 -47.01 4.64
N ASN A 296 -19.78 -46.73 3.38
CA ASN A 296 -19.93 -47.68 2.28
C ASN A 296 -18.92 -47.39 1.14
N PRO A 297 -17.84 -48.19 1.04
CA PRO A 297 -16.75 -47.93 0.11
C PRO A 297 -17.13 -48.15 -1.37
N ASP A 298 -18.19 -48.92 -1.66
CA ASP A 298 -18.56 -49.30 -3.03
C ASP A 298 -19.42 -48.23 -3.74
N LEU A 299 -19.78 -47.13 -3.07
CA LEU A 299 -20.64 -46.07 -3.61
C LEU A 299 -19.91 -45.06 -4.51
N LEU A 300 -18.58 -45.10 -4.54
CA LEU A 300 -17.72 -44.22 -5.33
C LEU A 300 -17.03 -45.01 -6.43
N THR A 301 -16.98 -44.45 -7.64
CA THR A 301 -16.18 -45.04 -8.72
C THR A 301 -14.70 -44.70 -8.55
N GLU A 302 -13.81 -45.52 -9.13
CA GLU A 302 -12.35 -45.25 -9.13
C GLU A 302 -12.01 -43.85 -9.67
N ASP A 303 -12.72 -43.39 -10.71
CA ASP A 303 -12.54 -42.06 -11.28
C ASP A 303 -12.89 -40.93 -10.29
N GLU A 304 -13.91 -41.14 -9.46
CA GLU A 304 -14.35 -40.16 -8.46
C GLU A 304 -13.43 -40.14 -7.25
N ILE A 305 -12.93 -41.30 -6.84
CA ILE A 305 -11.90 -41.41 -5.80
C ILE A 305 -10.66 -40.65 -6.24
N ALA A 306 -10.20 -40.87 -7.48
CA ALA A 306 -9.06 -40.15 -8.05
C ALA A 306 -9.29 -38.64 -8.13
N ALA A 307 -10.50 -38.19 -8.50
CA ALA A 307 -10.84 -36.77 -8.53
C ALA A 307 -10.85 -36.13 -7.13
N VAL A 308 -11.39 -36.82 -6.12
CA VAL A 308 -11.45 -36.37 -4.72
C VAL A 308 -10.05 -36.30 -4.11
N GLU A 309 -9.22 -37.32 -4.32
CA GLU A 309 -7.84 -37.34 -3.81
C GLU A 309 -6.95 -36.28 -4.46
N LYS A 310 -7.11 -36.05 -5.77
CA LYS A 310 -6.42 -34.96 -6.48
C LYS A 310 -6.82 -33.59 -5.92
N ILE A 311 -8.11 -33.34 -5.72
CA ILE A 311 -8.60 -32.07 -5.17
C ILE A 311 -8.17 -31.90 -3.70
N GLY A 312 -8.17 -32.98 -2.90
CA GLY A 312 -7.69 -32.98 -1.52
C GLY A 312 -6.20 -32.63 -1.41
N THR A 313 -5.35 -33.30 -2.18
CA THR A 313 -3.90 -33.04 -2.20
C THR A 313 -3.54 -31.64 -2.70
N GLU A 314 -4.27 -31.11 -3.69
CA GLU A 314 -4.13 -29.72 -4.13
C GLU A 314 -4.52 -28.71 -3.02
N ILE A 315 -5.50 -29.01 -2.18
CA ILE A 315 -5.89 -28.14 -1.05
C ILE A 315 -4.87 -28.20 0.08
N ASP A 316 -4.34 -29.38 0.40
CA ASP A 316 -3.37 -29.55 1.47
C ASP A 316 -2.00 -28.92 1.13
N SER A 317 -1.58 -28.99 -0.14
CA SER A 317 -0.40 -28.25 -0.60
C SER A 317 -0.58 -26.72 -0.55
N ILE A 318 -1.81 -26.23 -0.75
CA ILE A 318 -2.16 -24.82 -0.55
C ILE A 318 -2.22 -24.45 0.94
N ASN A 319 -2.61 -25.36 1.84
CA ASN A 319 -2.57 -25.13 3.29
C ASN A 319 -1.14 -25.08 3.83
N GLY A 320 -0.29 -26.04 3.44
CA GLY A 320 1.11 -26.11 3.88
C GLY A 320 1.97 -24.90 3.43
N SER A 321 1.59 -24.22 2.35
CA SER A 321 2.25 -23.00 1.86
C SER A 321 1.78 -21.70 2.54
N VAL A 322 0.62 -21.72 3.23
CA VAL A 322 0.08 -20.55 3.95
C VAL A 322 0.58 -20.50 5.40
N ASP A 323 0.78 -21.65 6.05
CA ASP A 323 1.37 -21.72 7.39
C ASP A 323 2.90 -21.53 7.40
N SER A 324 3.54 -21.54 6.23
CA SER A 324 4.97 -21.28 6.04
C SER A 324 5.29 -19.88 5.48
N ALA A 325 4.28 -19.04 5.24
CA ALA A 325 4.51 -17.63 4.91
C ALA A 325 4.83 -16.86 6.20
N PRO A 326 5.95 -16.11 6.28
CA PRO A 326 6.32 -15.39 7.49
C PRO A 326 5.17 -14.47 7.93
N ALA A 327 4.87 -14.55 9.22
CA ALA A 327 3.81 -13.81 9.86
C ALA A 327 4.02 -12.30 9.72
N GLY A 328 3.15 -11.67 8.93
CA GLY A 328 2.91 -10.23 8.94
C GLY A 328 3.80 -9.42 8.00
N VAL A 329 3.20 -8.92 6.91
CA VAL A 329 2.97 -7.49 6.63
C VAL A 329 1.87 -7.32 5.58
#